data_AF-A0A9X0A4S3-F1
#
_entry.id   AF-A0A9X0A4S3-F1
#
_cell.length_a   1.000
_cell.length_b   1.000
_cell.length_c   1.000
_cell.angle_alpha   90.00
_cell.angle_beta   90.00
_cell.angle_gamma   90.00
#
_symmetry.space_group_name_H-M   'P 1'
#
loop_
_entity.id
_entity.type
_entity.pdbx_description
1 polymer ?
#
loop_
_entity_poly.entity_id
_entity_poly.type
_entity_poly.pdbx_seq_one_letter_code
_entity_poly.pdbx_strand_id
1 'polypeptide(L)'
;MASREPIIDDLELLYQPLVGMEFSGTYNGVFTMPQTGNLRDVLKIETDPLATTLSGITNHVLKNYGTRIWKGITGPEDGRRYHDYWLWVEPGFSKVLLKGSSYDFKISQCTPFECGGGTFTHGVSIQVTQIKVSSYGSSYKKRSSVEREDYPVPDISQLNIF
;
A
#
# COMPACT_ATOMS: atom_id res chain seq x y z
N MET A 1 26.89 11.32 25.68
CA MET A 1 26.20 10.91 24.44
C MET A 1 25.45 9.63 24.78
N ALA A 2 24.13 9.64 24.81
CA ALA A 2 23.37 8.41 25.06
C ALA A 2 23.63 7.46 23.88
N SER A 3 24.16 6.27 24.17
CA SER A 3 24.27 5.19 23.19
C SER A 3 22.86 4.85 22.71
N ARG A 4 22.66 4.88 21.39
CA ARG A 4 21.39 4.47 20.77
C ARG A 4 21.04 3.04 21.19
N GLU A 5 19.77 2.78 21.48
CA GLU A 5 19.34 1.47 21.99
C GLU A 5 19.54 0.39 20.91
N PRO A 6 20.17 -0.77 21.23
CA PRO A 6 20.47 -1.81 20.24
C PRO A 6 19.26 -2.33 19.45
N ILE A 7 18.06 -2.29 20.05
CA ILE A 7 16.82 -2.73 19.39
C ILE A 7 16.43 -1.75 18.27
N ILE A 8 16.60 -0.45 18.49
CA ILE A 8 16.30 0.58 17.48
C ILE A 8 17.18 0.40 16.25
N ASP A 9 18.47 0.14 16.45
CA ASP A 9 19.42 -0.06 15.34
C ASP A 9 19.12 -1.36 14.56
N ASP A 10 18.76 -2.45 15.24
CA ASP A 10 18.39 -3.70 14.56
C ASP A 10 17.09 -3.55 13.75
N LEU A 11 16.08 -2.90 14.33
CA LEU A 11 14.83 -2.63 13.63
C LEU A 11 15.04 -1.69 12.43
N GLU A 12 15.96 -0.72 12.51
CA GLU A 12 16.29 0.14 11.38
C GLU A 12 16.90 -0.70 10.24
N LEU A 13 17.89 -1.55 10.54
CA LEU A 13 18.52 -2.42 9.55
C LEU A 13 17.52 -3.41 8.93
N LEU A 14 16.62 -3.97 9.73
CA LEU A 14 15.63 -4.95 9.29
C LEU A 14 14.58 -4.34 8.35
N TYR A 15 14.15 -3.11 8.61
CA TYR A 15 13.11 -2.44 7.82
C TYR A 15 13.66 -1.63 6.64
N GLN A 16 14.96 -1.31 6.63
CA GLN A 16 15.56 -0.52 5.56
C GLN A 16 15.30 -1.05 4.14
N PRO A 17 15.28 -2.38 3.88
CA PRO A 17 14.96 -2.90 2.55
C PRO A 17 13.55 -2.56 2.04
N LEU A 18 12.61 -2.20 2.93
CA LEU A 18 11.27 -1.76 2.54
C LEU A 18 11.28 -0.38 1.91
N VAL A 19 12.20 0.50 2.33
CA VAL A 19 12.21 1.90 1.90
C VAL A 19 12.46 1.98 0.40
N GLY A 20 11.55 2.64 -0.30
CA GLY A 20 11.56 2.76 -1.75
C GLY A 20 10.82 1.65 -2.50
N MET A 21 10.39 0.58 -1.84
CA MET A 21 9.55 -0.45 -2.46
C MET A 21 8.20 0.14 -2.88
N GLU A 22 7.83 -0.16 -4.11
CA GLU A 22 6.54 0.18 -4.69
C GLU A 22 5.66 -1.06 -4.69
N PHE A 23 4.37 -0.89 -4.40
CA PHE A 23 3.43 -1.99 -4.25
C PHE A 23 2.01 -1.53 -4.56
N SER A 24 1.15 -2.48 -4.95
CA SER A 24 -0.29 -2.27 -5.06
C SER A 24 -0.99 -2.83 -3.83
N GLY A 25 -1.96 -2.08 -3.30
CA GLY A 25 -2.72 -2.52 -2.14
C GLY A 25 -4.12 -1.94 -2.10
N THR A 26 -5.04 -2.70 -1.49
CA THR A 26 -6.40 -2.23 -1.20
C THR A 26 -6.40 -1.37 0.07
N TYR A 27 -6.93 -0.15 0.00
CA TYR A 27 -7.09 0.69 1.18
C TYR A 27 -8.27 0.21 2.04
N ASN A 28 -8.02 -0.19 3.28
CA ASN A 28 -9.04 -0.73 4.20
C ASN A 28 -9.71 0.33 5.08
N GLY A 29 -9.21 1.56 5.09
CA GLY A 29 -9.69 2.63 5.97
C GLY A 29 -8.77 2.89 7.15
N VAL A 30 -9.24 3.75 8.05
CA VAL A 30 -8.58 4.05 9.32
C VAL A 30 -9.00 3.03 10.36
N PHE A 31 -8.04 2.47 11.08
CA PHE A 31 -8.29 1.62 12.24
C PHE A 31 -7.53 2.16 13.45
N THR A 32 -8.11 1.93 14.62
CA THR A 32 -7.40 2.11 15.88
C THR A 32 -6.45 0.94 16.07
N MET A 33 -5.16 1.24 16.19
CA MET A 33 -4.15 0.25 16.53
C MET A 33 -4.52 -0.34 17.91
N PRO A 34 -4.81 -1.66 18.01
CA PRO A 34 -5.32 -2.26 19.25
C PRO A 34 -4.40 -2.05 20.46
N GLN A 35 -3.11 -1.82 20.22
CA GLN A 35 -2.09 -1.86 21.26
C GLN A 35 -1.60 -0.49 21.74
N THR A 36 -1.71 0.55 20.91
CA THR A 36 -1.38 1.94 21.29
C THR A 36 -2.59 2.86 21.36
N GLY A 37 -3.74 2.46 20.79
CA GLY A 37 -4.90 3.34 20.63
C GLY A 37 -4.74 4.39 19.54
N ASN A 38 -3.59 4.44 18.85
CA ASN A 38 -3.33 5.41 17.78
C ASN A 38 -4.09 5.04 16.50
N LEU A 39 -4.55 6.04 15.78
CA LEU A 39 -5.16 5.85 14.47
C LEU A 39 -4.09 5.60 13.40
N ARG A 40 -4.36 4.65 12.52
CA ARG A 40 -3.51 4.27 11.40
C ARG A 40 -4.36 4.01 10.17
N ASP A 41 -3.86 4.41 9.01
CA ASP A 41 -4.41 3.92 7.75
C ASP A 41 -3.95 2.48 7.55
N VAL A 42 -4.84 1.60 7.08
CA VAL A 42 -4.54 0.19 6.87
C VAL A 42 -4.59 -0.14 5.38
N LEU A 43 -3.49 -0.69 4.88
CA LEU A 43 -3.36 -1.16 3.50
C LEU A 43 -3.31 -2.68 3.49
N LYS A 44 -4.24 -3.31 2.81
CA LYS A 44 -4.19 -4.75 2.53
C LYS A 44 -3.31 -4.97 1.32
N ILE A 45 -2.25 -5.75 1.49
CA ILE A 45 -1.30 -6.08 0.44
C ILE A 45 -1.88 -7.25 -0.36
N GLU A 46 -2.02 -7.07 -1.66
CA GLU A 46 -2.38 -8.15 -2.59
C GLU A 46 -1.14 -9.02 -2.87
N THR A 47 -1.30 -10.22 -3.42
CA THR A 47 -0.20 -11.18 -3.60
C THR A 47 0.94 -10.57 -4.45
N ASP A 48 2.01 -10.14 -3.78
CA ASP A 48 3.09 -9.31 -4.33
C ASP A 48 4.42 -9.73 -3.67
N PRO A 49 5.59 -9.66 -4.33
CA PRO A 49 6.90 -9.80 -3.69
C PRO A 49 7.06 -9.07 -2.35
N LEU A 50 6.36 -7.95 -2.12
CA LEU A 50 6.31 -7.28 -0.82
C LEU A 50 5.82 -8.22 0.30
N ALA A 51 4.81 -9.05 0.07
CA ALA A 51 4.27 -9.99 1.07
C ALA A 51 5.35 -10.95 1.61
N THR A 52 6.26 -11.42 0.74
CA THR A 52 7.40 -12.25 1.14
C THR A 52 8.35 -11.50 2.07
N THR A 53 8.67 -10.25 1.74
CA THR A 53 9.52 -9.40 2.58
C THR A 53 8.86 -9.13 3.94
N LEU A 54 7.55 -8.83 3.95
CA LEU A 54 6.78 -8.63 5.18
C LEU A 54 6.74 -9.89 6.05
N SER A 55 6.62 -11.08 5.44
CA SER A 55 6.75 -12.36 6.13
C SER A 55 8.11 -12.51 6.80
N GLY A 56 9.19 -12.24 6.06
CA GLY A 56 10.56 -12.33 6.57
C GLY A 56 10.80 -11.43 7.79
N ILE A 57 10.36 -10.17 7.69
CA ILE A 57 10.44 -9.20 8.79
C ILE A 57 9.61 -9.67 10.00
N THR A 58 8.37 -10.11 9.75
CA THR A 58 7.45 -10.54 10.81
C THR A 58 8.01 -11.73 11.58
N ASN A 59 8.53 -12.73 10.86
CA ASN A 59 9.16 -13.90 11.47
C ASN A 59 10.44 -13.54 12.23
N HIS A 60 11.26 -12.64 11.69
CA HIS A 60 12.48 -12.19 12.37
C HIS A 60 12.16 -11.50 13.70
N VAL A 61 11.21 -10.56 13.70
CA VAL A 61 10.81 -9.85 14.92
C VAL A 61 10.22 -10.81 15.96
N LEU A 62 9.32 -11.71 15.54
CA LEU A 62 8.72 -12.70 16.45
C LEU A 62 9.78 -13.63 17.05
N LYS A 63 10.76 -14.07 16.26
CA LYS A 63 11.83 -14.97 16.72
C LYS A 63 12.76 -14.30 17.73
N ASN A 64 13.16 -13.05 17.48
CA ASN A 64 14.20 -12.38 18.28
C ASN A 64 13.63 -11.59 19.46
N TYR A 65 12.42 -11.06 19.31
CA TYR A 65 11.83 -10.14 20.28
C TYR A 65 10.43 -10.57 20.78
N GLY A 66 9.89 -11.66 20.23
CA GLY A 66 8.55 -12.15 20.58
C GLY A 66 7.46 -11.16 20.18
N THR A 67 6.43 -11.07 21.02
CA THR A 67 5.26 -10.21 20.80
C THR A 67 5.41 -8.79 21.37
N ARG A 68 6.61 -8.43 21.85
CA ARG A 68 6.88 -7.15 22.54
C ARG A 68 7.15 -5.99 21.59
N ILE A 69 7.31 -6.25 20.29
CA ILE A 69 7.62 -5.24 19.28
C ILE A 69 6.44 -5.05 18.34
N TRP A 70 6.01 -3.79 18.18
CA TRP A 70 4.96 -3.45 17.24
C TRP A 70 5.55 -3.32 15.84
N LYS A 71 5.20 -4.27 14.98
CA LYS A 71 5.82 -4.41 13.65
C LYS A 71 5.29 -3.43 12.62
N GLY A 72 4.15 -2.77 12.87
CA GLY A 72 3.41 -2.06 11.82
C GLY A 72 2.88 -3.00 10.71
N ILE A 73 2.93 -4.31 10.94
CA ILE A 73 2.56 -5.37 10.01
C ILE A 73 1.66 -6.34 10.76
N THR A 74 0.56 -6.73 10.14
CA THR A 74 -0.24 -7.89 10.56
C THR A 74 -0.27 -8.89 9.43
N GLY A 75 0.05 -10.15 9.72
CA GLY A 75 0.10 -11.21 8.71
C GLY A 75 -0.35 -12.55 9.25
N PRO A 76 -0.27 -13.61 8.42
CA PRO A 76 -0.61 -14.98 8.82
C PRO A 76 0.11 -15.47 10.09
N GLU A 77 1.31 -14.96 10.35
CA GLU A 77 2.10 -15.25 11.55
C GLU A 77 1.44 -14.76 12.85
N ASP A 78 0.55 -13.76 12.78
CA ASP A 78 -0.15 -13.20 13.93
C ASP A 78 -1.41 -14.00 14.30
N GLY A 79 -1.78 -15.00 13.50
CA GLY A 79 -2.81 -15.97 13.82
C GLY A 79 -3.65 -16.41 12.63
N ARG A 80 -4.37 -17.53 12.80
CA ARG A 80 -5.12 -18.22 11.75
C ARG A 80 -6.21 -17.40 11.05
N ARG A 81 -6.61 -16.27 11.64
CA ARG A 81 -7.63 -15.37 11.07
C ARG A 81 -7.08 -14.41 10.01
N TYR A 82 -5.77 -14.30 9.91
CA TYR A 82 -5.10 -13.42 8.95
C TYR A 82 -4.60 -14.28 7.78
N HIS A 83 -5.20 -14.08 6.61
CA HIS A 83 -4.79 -14.76 5.39
C HIS A 83 -3.95 -13.86 4.48
N ASP A 84 -4.01 -12.56 4.73
CA ASP A 84 -3.36 -11.52 3.94
C ASP A 84 -2.49 -10.63 4.85
N TYR A 85 -1.51 -9.95 4.25
CA TYR A 85 -0.72 -8.95 4.95
C TYR A 85 -1.41 -7.60 4.98
N TRP A 86 -1.46 -6.99 6.15
CA TRP A 86 -1.92 -5.64 6.37
C TRP A 86 -0.75 -4.79 6.84
N LEU A 87 -0.53 -3.68 6.14
CA LEU A 87 0.43 -2.66 6.51
C LEU A 87 -0.29 -1.53 7.25
N TRP A 88 0.17 -1.24 8.47
CA TRP A 88 -0.36 -0.19 9.32
C TRP A 88 0.52 1.05 9.15
N VAL A 89 0.00 2.03 8.41
CA VAL A 89 0.78 3.19 8.00
C VAL A 89 0.35 4.46 8.72
N GLU A 90 1.23 5.45 8.77
CA GLU A 90 0.90 6.78 9.28
C GLU A 90 -0.34 7.34 8.57
N PRO A 91 -1.24 8.01 9.30
CA PRO A 91 -2.49 8.49 8.75
C PRO A 91 -2.27 9.64 7.76
N GLY A 92 -3.06 9.67 6.70
CA GLY A 92 -3.02 10.73 5.69
C GLY A 92 -3.96 10.52 4.50
N PHE A 93 -4.52 9.32 4.35
CA PHE A 93 -5.26 8.91 3.16
C PHE A 93 -6.77 8.95 3.31
N SER A 94 -7.27 8.96 4.55
CA SER A 94 -8.70 8.86 4.86
C SER A 94 -9.62 9.88 4.20
N LYS A 95 -9.09 11.03 3.78
CA LYS A 95 -9.85 12.09 3.08
C LYS A 95 -9.82 11.98 1.55
N VAL A 96 -8.94 11.15 1.00
CA VAL A 96 -8.63 11.14 -0.44
C VAL A 96 -8.78 9.75 -1.08
N LEU A 97 -8.61 8.67 -0.32
CA LEU A 97 -8.74 7.30 -0.82
C LEU A 97 -10.09 6.70 -0.45
N LEU A 98 -10.67 5.96 -1.39
CA LEU A 98 -11.90 5.22 -1.17
C LEU A 98 -11.58 3.86 -0.56
N LYS A 99 -12.22 3.55 0.56
CA LYS A 99 -12.11 2.23 1.20
C LYS A 99 -12.56 1.13 0.23
N GLY A 100 -11.80 0.05 0.16
CA GLY A 100 -12.03 -1.08 -0.72
C GLY A 100 -11.53 -0.89 -2.15
N SER A 101 -10.92 0.26 -2.47
CA SER A 101 -10.25 0.49 -3.74
C SER A 101 -8.75 0.23 -3.65
N SER A 102 -8.17 -0.28 -4.74
CA SER A 102 -6.73 -0.53 -4.86
C SER A 102 -6.00 0.68 -5.45
N TYR A 103 -4.81 0.95 -4.93
CA TYR A 103 -3.93 2.01 -5.38
C TYR A 103 -2.48 1.55 -5.34
N ASP A 104 -1.64 2.24 -6.11
CA ASP A 104 -0.20 2.06 -6.04
C ASP A 104 0.41 2.98 -5.00
N PHE A 105 1.37 2.43 -4.27
CA PHE A 105 1.98 3.02 -3.10
C PHE A 105 3.49 2.84 -3.14
N LYS A 106 4.18 3.73 -2.43
CA LYS A 106 5.62 3.61 -2.18
C LYS A 106 5.89 3.77 -0.71
N ILE A 107 6.67 2.85 -0.13
CA ILE A 107 7.15 3.00 1.24
C ILE A 107 8.21 4.09 1.24
N SER A 108 7.93 5.18 1.93
CA SER A 108 8.77 6.37 1.97
C SER A 108 9.75 6.35 3.14
N GLN A 109 9.32 5.80 4.29
CA GLN A 109 10.13 5.75 5.48
C GLN A 109 9.65 4.65 6.43
N CYS A 110 10.59 4.01 7.13
CA CYS A 110 10.32 3.18 8.29
C CYS A 110 11.12 3.75 9.46
N THR A 111 10.45 4.09 10.56
CA THR A 111 11.08 4.72 11.72
C THR A 111 10.81 3.89 12.97
N PRO A 112 11.82 3.16 13.48
CA PRO A 112 11.73 2.53 14.79
C PRO A 112 11.59 3.57 15.90
N PHE A 113 10.82 3.25 16.93
CA PHE A 113 10.61 4.12 18.08
C PHE A 113 10.43 3.31 19.37
N GLU A 114 10.80 3.92 20.50
CA GLU A 114 10.49 3.40 21.83
C GLU A 114 9.03 3.70 22.18
N CYS A 115 8.31 2.71 22.68
CA CYS A 115 6.95 2.90 23.16
C CYS A 115 6.99 3.48 24.58
N GLY A 116 6.29 4.58 24.82
CA GLY A 116 6.19 5.22 26.14
C GLY A 116 5.37 4.46 27.19
N GLY A 117 4.85 3.27 26.87
CA GLY A 117 4.05 2.42 27.77
C GLY A 117 3.17 1.39 27.05
N GLY A 118 2.59 0.46 27.83
CA GLY A 118 1.69 -0.59 27.31
C GLY A 118 2.34 -1.97 27.19
N THR A 119 1.81 -2.80 26.29
CA THR A 119 2.30 -4.18 26.05
C THR A 119 3.52 -4.25 25.13
N PHE A 120 3.86 -3.16 24.45
CA PHE A 120 4.97 -3.06 23.52
C PHE A 120 6.07 -2.20 24.10
N THR A 121 7.33 -2.63 23.94
CA THR A 121 8.49 -1.83 24.33
C THR A 121 8.96 -0.94 23.19
N HIS A 122 8.79 -1.39 21.95
CA HIS A 122 9.16 -0.65 20.75
C HIS A 122 8.13 -0.84 19.65
N GLY A 123 8.20 -0.01 18.63
CA GLY A 123 7.47 -0.20 17.40
C GLY A 123 8.17 0.36 16.18
N VAL A 124 7.60 0.10 15.02
CA VAL A 124 8.01 0.71 13.76
C VAL A 124 6.85 1.49 13.18
N SER A 125 7.09 2.76 12.91
CA SER A 125 6.21 3.65 12.15
C SER A 125 6.52 3.50 10.67
N ILE A 126 5.50 3.27 9.85
CA ILE A 126 5.65 3.08 8.41
C ILE A 126 4.93 4.23 7.70
N GLN A 127 5.67 4.99 6.91
CA GLN A 127 5.14 6.06 6.09
C GLN A 127 5.09 5.61 4.64
N VAL A 128 3.94 5.82 4.02
CA VAL A 128 3.69 5.49 2.63
C VAL A 128 3.25 6.74 1.89
N THR A 129 3.56 6.82 0.60
CA THR A 129 3.03 7.83 -0.31
C THR A 129 2.27 7.14 -1.44
N GLN A 130 1.10 7.67 -1.81
CA GLN A 130 0.40 7.20 -3.00
C GLN A 130 1.16 7.61 -4.26
N ILE A 131 1.41 6.64 -5.16
CA ILE A 131 1.96 6.90 -6.48
C ILE A 131 0.79 7.39 -7.34
N LYS A 132 0.73 8.70 -7.58
CA LYS A 132 -0.22 9.22 -8.57
C LYS A 132 0.28 8.82 -9.95
N VAL A 133 -0.42 7.92 -10.62
CA VAL A 133 -0.21 7.72 -12.06
C VAL A 133 -0.56 9.04 -12.74
N SER A 134 0.45 9.79 -13.18
CA SER A 134 0.23 10.97 -14.00
C SER A 134 -0.43 10.50 -15.28
N SER A 135 -1.70 10.81 -15.47
CA SER A 135 -2.40 10.70 -16.74
C SER A 135 -1.83 11.74 -17.72
N TYR A 136 -0.61 11.55 -18.18
CA TYR A 136 -0.05 12.28 -19.33
C TYR A 136 0.23 11.28 -20.45
N GLY A 137 -0.80 11.10 -21.26
CA GLY A 137 -0.77 10.21 -22.41
C GLY A 137 -2.11 10.09 -23.14
N SER A 138 -3.06 11.02 -22.95
CA SER A 138 -4.16 11.15 -23.90
C SER A 138 -3.64 11.84 -25.15
N SER A 139 -2.89 11.10 -25.97
CA SER A 139 -2.66 11.47 -27.35
C SER A 139 -3.98 11.24 -28.08
N TYR A 140 -4.90 12.19 -27.95
CA TYR A 140 -5.89 12.40 -29.00
C TYR A 140 -5.08 12.71 -30.25
N LYS A 141 -4.82 11.69 -31.07
CA LYS A 141 -4.53 11.87 -32.48
C LYS A 141 -5.71 12.63 -33.06
N LYS A 142 -5.57 13.96 -33.09
CA LYS A 142 -6.29 14.85 -33.99
C LYS A 142 -6.01 14.28 -35.39
N ARG A 143 -6.94 13.46 -35.90
CA ARG A 143 -6.93 13.07 -37.31
C ARG A 143 -7.16 14.35 -38.08
N SER A 144 -6.06 14.95 -38.51
CA SER A 144 -6.06 15.96 -39.56
C SER A 144 -6.76 15.36 -40.77
N SER A 145 -7.76 16.08 -41.22
CA SER A 145 -8.54 15.88 -42.43
C SER A 145 -7.61 15.75 -43.63
N VAL A 146 -7.57 14.58 -44.27
CA VAL A 146 -7.16 14.40 -45.66
C VAL A 146 -7.94 13.22 -46.23
N GLU A 147 -8.85 13.58 -47.15
CA GLU A 147 -9.37 12.86 -48.31
C GLU A 147 -9.72 11.36 -48.21
N ARG A 148 -11.00 11.06 -48.49
CA ARG A 148 -11.39 9.91 -49.32
C ARG A 148 -12.82 10.08 -49.84
N GLU A 149 -12.88 10.33 -51.15
CA GLU A 149 -13.72 9.69 -52.17
C GLU A 149 -15.25 9.64 -51.97
N ASP A 150 -15.92 10.32 -52.92
CA ASP A 150 -17.31 10.14 -53.30
C ASP A 150 -17.69 8.66 -53.41
N TYR A 151 -18.54 8.19 -52.49
CA TYR A 151 -19.35 7.00 -52.72
C TYR A 151 -20.81 7.45 -52.92
N PRO A 152 -21.49 7.01 -54.00
CA PRO A 152 -22.87 7.37 -54.23
C PRO A 152 -23.77 6.78 -53.13
N VAL A 153 -24.66 7.63 -52.60
CA VAL A 153 -25.68 7.27 -51.63
C VAL A 153 -26.66 6.28 -52.28
N PRO A 154 -26.89 5.07 -51.72
CA PRO A 154 -27.92 4.17 -52.21
C PRO A 154 -29.31 4.75 -51.91
N ASP A 155 -30.13 4.84 -52.96
CA ASP A 155 -31.53 5.26 -52.90
C ASP A 155 -32.35 4.25 -52.08
N ILE A 156 -32.94 4.72 -50.98
CA ILE A 156 -33.66 3.91 -49.99
C ILE A 156 -35.15 3.75 -50.35
N SER A 157 -35.57 4.11 -51.56
CA SER A 157 -36.95 4.00 -52.03
C SER A 157 -37.37 2.58 -52.48
N GLN A 158 -36.56 1.54 -52.22
CA GLN A 158 -36.81 0.17 -52.70
C GLN A 158 -36.86 -0.93 -51.61
N LEU A 159 -36.86 -0.61 -50.31
CA LEU A 159 -37.01 -1.63 -49.25
C LEU A 159 -38.42 -1.62 -48.65
N ASN A 160 -39.36 -2.16 -49.42
CA ASN A 160 -40.60 -2.76 -48.91
C ASN A 160 -40.27 -4.11 -48.28
N ILE A 161 -40.45 -4.26 -46.97
CA ILE A 161 -40.60 -5.57 -46.33
C ILE A 161 -41.76 -5.47 -45.32
N PHE A 162 -42.87 -6.12 -45.68
CA PHE A 162 -43.81 -6.73 -44.75
C PHE A 162 -43.19 -8.02 -44.20
#